data_AF-A0A1G8RKL5-F1
#
_entry.id   AF-A0A1G8RKL5-F1
#
_cell.length_a   1.000
_cell.length_b   1.000
_cell.length_c   1.000
_cell.angle_alpha   90.00
_cell.angle_beta   90.00
_cell.angle_gamma   90.00
#
_symmetry.space_group_name_H-M   'P 1'
#
loop_
_entity.id
_entity.type
_entity.pdbx_description
1 polymer ?
#
loop_
_entity_poly.entity_id
_entity_poly.type
_entity_poly.pdbx_seq_one_letter_code
_entity_poly.pdbx_strand_id
1 'polypeptide(L)'
;MRKKTAFIVGLAILVLISAFYVSREGRVIGEITGAEWDVLTIGETEYRQINGLDFTIADKGKYLGKAKFNESTVRLYSVKGDIEDKYIYAFWDWEGFFYVLNE
;
A
#
# COMPACT_ATOMS: atom_id res chain seq x y z
N MET A 1 3.45 -21.08 -39.72
CA MET A 1 2.58 -21.24 -38.53
C MET A 1 3.30 -20.93 -37.21
N ARG A 2 4.48 -21.53 -36.92
CA ARG A 2 5.23 -21.33 -35.65
C ARG A 2 5.47 -19.87 -35.20
N LYS A 3 5.81 -18.96 -36.12
CA LYS A 3 6.05 -17.53 -35.80
C LYS A 3 4.79 -16.80 -35.32
N LYS A 4 3.62 -17.11 -35.89
CA LYS A 4 2.33 -16.53 -35.49
C LYS A 4 1.91 -17.06 -34.11
N THR A 5 2.10 -18.35 -33.87
CA THR A 5 1.82 -18.97 -32.57
C THR A 5 2.72 -18.41 -31.46
N ALA A 6 4.03 -18.25 -31.74
CA ALA A 6 4.96 -17.64 -30.78
C ALA A 6 4.60 -16.18 -30.46
N PHE A 7 4.17 -15.40 -31.45
CA PHE A 7 3.73 -14.03 -31.25
C PHE A 7 2.47 -13.96 -30.37
N ILE A 8 1.47 -14.81 -30.63
CA ILE A 8 0.23 -14.87 -29.83
C ILE A 8 0.53 -15.27 -28.39
N VAL A 9 1.41 -16.26 -28.17
CA VAL A 9 1.83 -16.68 -26.82
C VAL A 9 2.55 -15.55 -26.10
N GLY A 10 3.48 -14.84 -26.78
CA GLY A 10 4.17 -13.70 -26.20
C GLY A 10 3.21 -12.57 -25.79
N LEU A 11 2.22 -12.26 -26.63
CA LEU A 11 1.20 -11.26 -26.33
C LEU A 11 0.33 -11.69 -25.14
N ALA A 12 -0.08 -12.96 -25.08
CA ALA A 12 -0.87 -13.49 -23.96
C ALA A 12 -0.11 -13.38 -22.64
N ILE A 13 1.19 -13.70 -22.63
CA ILE A 13 2.06 -13.55 -21.45
C ILE A 13 2.14 -12.07 -21.02
N LEU A 14 2.31 -11.15 -21.98
CA LEU A 14 2.36 -9.72 -21.67
C LEU A 14 1.06 -9.22 -21.03
N VAL A 15 -0.09 -9.66 -21.55
CA VAL A 15 -1.41 -9.33 -20.99
C VAL A 15 -1.56 -9.87 -19.57
N LEU A 16 -1.14 -11.12 -19.32
CA LEU A 16 -1.19 -11.71 -17.97
C LEU A 16 -0.29 -10.97 -16.98
N ILE A 17 0.92 -10.60 -17.39
CA ILE A 17 1.84 -9.80 -16.55
C ILE A 17 1.20 -8.45 -16.22
N SER A 18 0.65 -7.77 -17.23
CA SER A 18 -0.02 -6.47 -17.07
C SER A 18 -1.21 -6.56 -16.10
N ALA A 19 -2.07 -7.57 -16.29
CA ALA A 19 -3.21 -7.82 -15.43
C ALA A 19 -2.80 -8.11 -13.98
N PHE A 20 -1.72 -8.86 -13.78
CA PHE A 20 -1.17 -9.15 -12.47
C PHE A 20 -0.67 -7.88 -11.74
N TYR A 21 0.02 -6.98 -12.45
CA TYR A 21 0.45 -5.70 -11.91
C TYR A 21 -0.73 -4.81 -11.49
N VAL A 22 -1.74 -4.67 -12.37
CA VAL A 22 -2.94 -3.88 -12.07
C VAL A 22 -3.70 -4.43 -10.86
N SER A 23 -3.82 -5.75 -10.76
CA SER A 23 -4.47 -6.40 -9.61
C SER A 23 -3.75 -6.10 -8.29
N ARG A 24 -2.42 -6.09 -8.29
CA ARG A 24 -1.61 -5.76 -7.10
C ARG A 24 -1.76 -4.30 -6.68
N GLU A 25 -1.79 -3.37 -7.62
CA GLU A 25 -1.99 -1.95 -7.31
C GLU A 25 -3.38 -1.65 -6.75
N GLY A 26 -4.41 -2.36 -7.21
CA GLY A 26 -5.80 -2.19 -6.76
C GLY A 26 -6.12 -2.80 -5.40
N ARG A 27 -5.22 -3.59 -4.81
CA ARG A 27 -5.52 -4.36 -3.60
C ARG A 27 -5.72 -3.46 -2.38
N VAL A 28 -6.96 -3.41 -1.88
CA VAL A 28 -7.28 -2.89 -0.56
C VAL A 28 -6.90 -3.95 0.47
N ILE A 29 -6.01 -3.58 1.40
CA ILE A 29 -5.44 -4.45 2.43
C ILE A 29 -5.85 -4.03 3.85
N GLY A 30 -6.47 -2.87 4.01
CA GLY A 30 -6.86 -2.35 5.31
C GLY A 30 -7.95 -1.27 5.23
N GLU A 31 -8.28 -0.70 6.37
CA GLU A 31 -9.28 0.35 6.53
C GLU A 31 -8.80 1.38 7.57
N ILE A 32 -9.01 2.66 7.29
CA ILE A 32 -8.76 3.76 8.21
C ILE A 32 -10.09 4.22 8.78
N THR A 33 -10.17 4.26 10.11
CA THR A 33 -11.36 4.63 10.88
C THR A 33 -10.97 5.57 12.04
N GLY A 34 -11.96 5.91 12.86
CA GLY A 34 -11.75 6.73 14.05
C GLY A 34 -11.82 8.23 13.79
N ALA A 35 -11.61 9.00 14.85
CA ALA A 35 -11.68 10.45 14.79
C ALA A 35 -10.36 10.96 14.22
N GLU A 36 -10.42 11.91 13.27
CA GLU A 36 -9.21 12.47 12.64
C GLU A 36 -8.28 11.41 12.03
N TRP A 37 -8.84 10.27 11.60
CA TRP A 37 -8.09 9.19 10.93
C TRP A 37 -7.12 8.45 11.86
N ASP A 38 -7.38 8.40 13.16
CA ASP A 38 -6.43 7.91 14.16
C ASP A 38 -6.19 6.39 14.15
N VAL A 39 -7.03 5.60 13.48
CA VAL A 39 -6.93 4.12 13.46
C VAL A 39 -6.75 3.59 12.05
N LEU A 40 -5.74 2.75 11.85
CA LEU A 40 -5.54 1.93 10.66
C LEU A 40 -5.60 0.45 11.04
N THR A 41 -6.47 -0.31 10.39
CA THR A 41 -6.55 -1.77 10.57
C THR A 41 -6.11 -2.47 9.28
N ILE A 42 -5.16 -3.40 9.38
CA ILE A 42 -4.70 -4.26 8.28
C ILE A 42 -4.86 -5.71 8.72
N GLY A 43 -5.85 -6.42 8.16
CA GLY A 43 -6.23 -7.74 8.65
C GLY A 43 -6.75 -7.68 10.09
N GLU A 44 -6.10 -8.40 11.01
CA GLU A 44 -6.41 -8.40 12.45
C GLU A 44 -5.50 -7.43 13.24
N THR A 45 -4.58 -6.75 12.56
CA THR A 45 -3.59 -5.87 13.18
C THR A 45 -4.08 -4.43 13.17
N GLU A 46 -4.07 -3.80 14.34
CA GLU A 46 -4.39 -2.38 14.51
C GLU A 46 -3.12 -1.54 14.62
N TYR A 47 -3.15 -0.36 14.01
CA TYR A 47 -2.12 0.66 14.10
C TYR A 47 -2.77 1.99 14.49
N ARG A 48 -2.05 2.80 15.28
CA ARG A 48 -2.47 4.12 15.72
C ARG A 48 -1.67 5.21 15.05
N GLN A 49 -2.35 6.26 14.61
CA GLN A 49 -1.69 7.43 14.07
C GLN A 49 -0.76 8.03 15.13
N ILE A 50 0.45 8.40 14.71
CA ILE A 50 1.47 8.97 15.59
C ILE A 50 2.11 10.19 14.92
N ASN A 51 2.38 11.20 15.75
CA ASN A 51 3.04 12.44 15.37
C ASN A 51 4.38 12.57 16.10
N GLY A 52 5.27 13.43 15.57
CA GLY A 52 6.55 13.73 16.25
C GLY A 52 7.62 12.64 16.10
N LEU A 53 7.53 11.81 15.06
CA LEU A 53 8.59 10.88 14.68
C LEU A 53 9.72 11.62 13.95
N ASP A 54 10.93 11.04 13.99
CA ASP A 54 12.06 11.47 13.17
C ASP A 54 11.93 11.05 11.68
N PHE A 55 10.86 10.32 11.34
CA PHE A 55 10.57 9.94 9.97
C PHE A 55 9.89 11.06 9.19
N THR A 56 10.24 11.15 7.91
CA THR A 56 9.71 12.11 6.96
C THR A 56 9.14 11.39 5.74
N ILE A 57 8.47 12.12 4.85
CA ILE A 57 8.02 11.58 3.56
C ILE A 57 9.15 10.99 2.71
N ALA A 58 10.41 11.43 2.90
CA ALA A 58 11.58 10.87 2.21
C ALA A 58 11.84 9.40 2.60
N ASP A 59 11.39 9.02 3.79
CA ASP A 59 11.52 7.68 4.36
C ASP A 59 10.41 6.74 3.88
N LYS A 60 9.57 7.18 2.92
CA LYS A 60 8.63 6.30 2.23
C LYS A 60 9.36 5.12 1.58
N GLY A 61 8.98 3.93 2.01
CA GLY A 61 9.53 2.65 1.57
C GLY A 61 8.73 2.01 0.45
N LYS A 62 8.54 0.69 0.55
CA LYS A 62 7.88 -0.12 -0.48
C LYS A 62 6.37 0.07 -0.42
N TYR A 63 5.72 0.09 -1.58
CA TYR A 63 4.26 0.07 -1.65
C TYR A 63 3.71 -1.26 -1.13
N LEU A 64 2.75 -1.20 -0.22
CA LEU A 64 2.14 -2.37 0.42
C LEU A 64 0.74 -2.66 -0.15
N GLY A 65 -0.01 -1.62 -0.47
CA GLY A 65 -1.40 -1.71 -0.93
C GLY A 65 -2.17 -0.44 -0.63
N LYS A 66 -3.50 -0.55 -0.56
CA LYS A 66 -4.37 0.56 -0.19
C LYS A 66 -5.12 0.28 1.11
N ALA A 67 -5.42 1.32 1.87
CA ALA A 67 -6.47 1.25 2.87
C ALA A 67 -7.71 1.99 2.37
N LYS A 68 -8.89 1.46 2.70
CA LYS A 68 -10.15 2.18 2.51
C LYS A 68 -10.25 3.30 3.53
N PHE A 69 -10.76 4.44 3.11
CA PHE A 69 -11.12 5.54 4.00
C PHE A 69 -12.41 6.18 3.46
N ASN A 70 -13.52 6.04 4.18
CA ASN A 70 -14.86 6.41 3.70
C ASN A 70 -15.15 5.83 2.30
N GLU A 71 -15.43 6.69 1.31
CA GLU A 71 -15.67 6.32 -0.10
C GLU A 71 -14.40 6.37 -0.96
N SER A 72 -13.23 6.57 -0.35
CA SER A 72 -11.93 6.70 -1.01
C SER A 72 -10.92 5.67 -0.52
N THR A 73 -9.72 5.73 -1.09
CA THR A 73 -8.60 4.88 -0.69
C THR A 73 -7.33 5.69 -0.53
N VAL A 74 -6.51 5.32 0.44
CA VAL A 74 -5.16 5.86 0.65
C VAL A 74 -4.11 4.80 0.32
N ARG A 75 -2.93 5.22 -0.15
CA ARG A 75 -1.82 4.31 -0.43
C ARG A 75 -1.01 4.05 0.84
N LEU A 76 -0.68 2.79 1.09
CA LEU A 76 0.13 2.36 2.23
C LEU A 76 1.53 1.97 1.78
N TYR A 77 2.51 2.39 2.57
CA TYR A 77 3.93 2.13 2.33
C TYR A 77 4.60 1.65 3.62
N SER A 78 5.64 0.82 3.48
CA SER A 78 6.58 0.59 4.59
C SER A 78 7.39 1.86 4.86
N VAL A 79 8.06 1.93 6.02
CA VAL A 79 8.96 3.02 6.37
C VAL A 79 10.41 2.56 6.24
N LYS A 80 11.28 3.36 5.60
CA LYS A 80 12.72 3.08 5.52
C LYS A 80 13.36 3.39 6.87
N GLY A 81 14.26 2.52 7.32
CA GLY A 81 14.92 2.67 8.62
C GLY A 81 14.11 2.13 9.80
N ASP A 82 12.85 1.73 9.56
CA ASP A 82 12.10 0.90 10.50
C ASP A 82 12.59 -0.55 10.40
N ILE A 83 13.40 -0.96 11.38
CA ILE A 83 14.00 -2.31 11.43
C ILE A 83 13.01 -3.33 12.01
N GLU A 84 12.03 -2.87 12.78
CA GLU A 84 11.10 -3.73 13.52
C GLU A 84 9.76 -3.91 12.80
N ASP A 85 9.60 -3.32 11.60
CA ASP A 85 8.38 -3.33 10.78
C ASP A 85 7.12 -2.88 11.56
N LYS A 86 7.28 -1.90 12.45
CA LYS A 86 6.23 -1.37 13.32
C LYS A 86 5.44 -0.22 12.70
N TYR A 87 6.00 0.45 11.70
CA TYR A 87 5.45 1.67 11.15
C TYR A 87 4.90 1.49 9.74
N ILE A 88 3.72 2.06 9.52
CA ILE A 88 3.08 2.18 8.21
C ILE A 88 2.96 3.65 7.86
N TYR A 89 3.36 4.01 6.65
CA TYR A 89 3.11 5.34 6.10
C TYR A 89 1.91 5.32 5.17
N ALA A 90 0.85 6.03 5.54
CA ALA A 90 -0.31 6.26 4.71
C ALA A 90 -0.18 7.60 3.98
N PHE A 91 -0.30 7.59 2.66
CA PHE A 91 -0.10 8.77 1.80
C PHE A 91 -1.34 9.08 0.97
N TRP A 92 -2.00 10.19 1.32
CA TRP A 92 -2.96 10.93 0.52
C TRP A 92 -2.21 11.79 -0.50
N ASP A 93 -2.85 12.16 -1.59
CA ASP A 93 -2.18 12.70 -2.78
C ASP A 93 -1.20 13.87 -2.51
N TRP A 94 -1.38 14.64 -1.43
CA TRP A 94 -0.49 15.71 -1.00
C TRP A 94 -0.04 15.65 0.48
N GLU A 95 -0.54 14.70 1.28
CA GLU A 95 -0.32 14.64 2.73
C GLU A 95 -0.19 13.18 3.18
N GLY A 96 0.57 12.92 4.24
CA GLY A 96 0.66 11.56 4.76
C GLY A 96 0.88 11.51 6.25
N PHE A 97 0.42 10.41 6.84
CA PHE A 97 0.45 10.17 8.26
C PHE A 97 1.17 8.85 8.53
N PHE A 98 1.88 8.81 9.65
CA PHE A 98 2.50 7.60 10.15
C PHE A 98 1.58 6.92 11.15
N TYR A 99 1.53 5.60 11.07
CA TYR A 99 0.82 4.74 12.00
C TYR A 99 1.81 3.77 12.61
N VAL A 100 1.71 3.55 13.92
CA VAL A 100 2.54 2.60 14.67
C VAL A 100 1.68 1.44 15.15
N LEU A 101 2.26 0.24 15.14
CA LEU A 101 1.64 -0.98 15.65
C LEU A 101 1.10 -0.75 17.07
N ASN A 102 -0.19 -1.04 17.27
CA ASN A 102 -0.85 -1.00 18.57
C ASN A 102 -0.87 -2.42 19.14
N GLU A 103 -0.03 -2.70 20.15
CA GLU A 103 0.04 -3.99 20.85
C GLU A 103 -1.06 -4.16 21.91
#